data_AF-A0A969VGZ2-F1
#
_entry.id   AF-A0A969VGZ2-F1
#
_cell.length_a   1.000
_cell.length_b   1.000
_cell.length_c   1.000
_cell.angle_alpha   90.00
_cell.angle_beta   90.00
_cell.angle_gamma   90.00
#
_symmetry.space_group_name_H-M   'P 1'
#
loop_
_entity.id
_entity.type
_entity.pdbx_description
1 polymer ?
#
loop_
_entity_poly.entity_id
_entity_poly.type
_entity_poly.pdbx_seq_one_letter_code
_entity_poly.pdbx_strand_id
1 'polypeptide(L)'
;MATANRVSLNQLVPDSSLPVTLNNSTVNLTGKIDQLLVNNFENLNANLNANLVVAQGTVNAIANLNDGKIASNINANNVNTPLLCRSFNISCPQLSQLYAKLNLTGEVKAWMEGNPILIQANQVDVTSQQQQLNAQGQIVILPGNEGISSWNVATDLNVDVNSNLARLPLQSIARELAQENLPVLQGAANFSGRLVAQNLISQPFTPGNVRLAGNLNLRNLAINNRIEFQPLLQGPINVNLGNSIEFDLRGKTDRIAANLQPCTRQDCLSPYLPTFFSLQQGINTQNPIILSGIRQGDVLDINLKNASLSLLNLVPVVEEIIPYPLGGIVSGNFDVNLFNLATAGNINIDNPAIGAVKAEELIADFSYDGEIARVNAATLQIGKTEYALNGNLNLNSGDINGRLVANAGRVQDIFAAINVFNLEYLQAGVDSIFNPEYANAAHIETQRVGKPNASILTQLRLFAQIISRIRQQAALQQQDNTIEFDIQGEYNAELAVAGKLTNPQINFQLKR
;
A
#
# COMPACT_ATOMS: atom_id res chain seq x y z
N MET A 1 15.91 -21.17 50.63
CA MET A 1 15.33 -19.96 50.00
C MET A 1 16.45 -18.97 49.79
N ALA A 2 16.63 -18.47 48.56
CA ALA A 2 17.58 -17.42 48.22
C ALA A 2 16.82 -16.21 47.66
N THR A 3 17.30 -15.01 47.95
CA THR A 3 16.76 -13.76 47.42
C THR A 3 17.90 -12.95 46.79
N ALA A 4 17.61 -12.31 45.66
CA ALA A 4 18.56 -11.45 44.98
C ALA A 4 17.86 -10.17 44.54
N ASN A 5 18.52 -9.03 44.69
CA ASN A 5 17.96 -7.71 44.37
C ASN A 5 18.98 -6.86 43.63
N ARG A 6 18.51 -6.18 42.58
CA ARG A 6 19.29 -5.21 41.77
C ARG A 6 20.60 -5.79 41.22
N VAL A 7 20.57 -7.03 40.77
CA VAL A 7 21.74 -7.73 40.20
C VAL A 7 21.78 -7.48 38.69
N SER A 8 22.90 -6.99 38.17
CA SER A 8 23.11 -6.96 36.72
C SER A 8 23.43 -8.38 36.24
N LEU A 9 22.58 -8.95 35.38
CA LEU A 9 22.81 -10.30 34.86
C LEU A 9 23.99 -10.35 33.88
N ASN A 10 24.42 -9.20 33.34
CA ASN A 10 25.66 -9.11 32.56
C ASN A 10 26.90 -9.45 33.40
N GLN A 11 26.84 -9.38 34.73
CA GLN A 11 27.94 -9.87 35.57
C GLN A 11 28.02 -11.39 35.62
N LEU A 12 26.89 -12.07 35.42
CA LEU A 12 26.78 -13.54 35.37
C LEU A 12 26.97 -14.06 33.95
N VAL A 13 26.66 -13.22 32.96
CA VAL A 13 26.74 -13.53 31.53
C VAL A 13 27.40 -12.35 30.81
N PRO A 14 28.74 -12.22 30.88
CA PRO A 14 29.50 -11.06 30.40
C PRO A 14 29.30 -10.76 28.92
N ASP A 15 29.12 -11.82 28.12
CA ASP A 15 28.99 -11.72 26.66
C ASP A 15 27.56 -11.44 26.19
N SER A 16 26.61 -11.22 27.12
CA SER A 16 25.24 -10.86 26.75
C SER A 16 25.20 -9.48 26.10
N SER A 17 24.81 -9.44 24.82
CA SER A 17 24.69 -8.20 24.04
C SER A 17 23.51 -7.32 24.50
N LEU A 18 22.58 -7.88 25.26
CA LEU A 18 21.43 -7.19 25.85
C LEU A 18 21.68 -6.96 27.36
N PRO A 19 21.65 -5.71 27.85
CA PRO A 19 21.71 -5.45 29.28
C PRO A 19 20.42 -5.88 29.97
N VAL A 20 20.54 -6.78 30.95
CA VAL A 20 19.42 -7.26 31.76
C VAL A 20 19.73 -7.04 33.23
N THR A 21 18.81 -6.40 33.96
CA THR A 21 18.93 -6.22 35.41
C THR A 21 17.85 -6.99 36.12
N LEU A 22 18.24 -7.87 37.05
CA LEU A 22 17.33 -8.48 38.00
C LEU A 22 16.97 -7.46 39.07
N ASN A 23 15.72 -6.99 39.07
CA ASN A 23 15.24 -6.05 40.06
C ASN A 23 15.05 -6.76 41.42
N ASN A 24 14.32 -7.89 41.40
CA ASN A 24 14.18 -8.79 42.55
C ASN A 24 13.94 -10.23 42.09
N SER A 25 14.35 -11.21 42.90
CA SER A 25 13.91 -12.60 42.78
C SER A 25 13.82 -13.32 44.12
N THR A 26 13.00 -14.36 44.12
CA THR A 26 13.00 -15.41 45.13
C THR A 26 13.18 -16.77 44.46
N VAL A 27 14.07 -17.59 45.02
CA VAL A 27 14.31 -18.96 44.59
C VAL A 27 14.17 -19.91 45.77
N ASN A 28 13.27 -20.86 45.66
CA ASN A 28 13.10 -21.95 46.62
C ASN A 28 13.57 -23.23 45.98
N LEU A 29 14.70 -23.75 46.45
CA LEU A 29 15.32 -24.97 45.96
C LEU A 29 15.19 -26.06 47.02
N THR A 30 14.73 -27.23 46.61
CA THR A 30 14.63 -28.44 47.43
C THR A 30 15.23 -29.60 46.66
N GLY A 31 16.23 -30.25 47.22
CA GLY A 31 16.93 -31.38 46.59
C GLY A 31 18.09 -31.86 47.46
N LYS A 32 18.75 -32.94 47.04
CA LYS A 32 19.96 -33.42 47.72
C LYS A 32 21.17 -32.62 47.22
N ILE A 33 21.98 -32.11 48.16
CA ILE A 33 23.17 -31.32 47.82
C ILE A 33 24.17 -32.15 47.00
N ASP A 34 24.27 -33.45 47.28
CA ASP A 34 25.12 -34.40 46.58
C ASP A 34 24.76 -34.51 45.09
N GLN A 35 23.48 -34.36 44.75
CA GLN A 35 22.99 -34.37 43.36
C GLN A 35 23.32 -33.05 42.65
N LEU A 36 23.23 -31.91 43.34
CA LEU A 36 23.64 -30.60 42.79
C LEU A 36 25.14 -30.55 42.46
N LEU A 37 25.98 -31.14 43.33
CA LEU A 37 27.44 -31.15 43.16
C LEU A 37 27.91 -31.97 41.95
N VAL A 38 27.09 -32.93 41.50
CA VAL A 38 27.37 -33.76 40.31
C VAL A 38 26.52 -33.34 39.09
N ASN A 39 25.93 -32.14 39.11
CA ASN A 39 25.07 -31.62 38.05
C ASN A 39 23.91 -32.58 37.67
N ASN A 40 23.37 -33.30 38.66
CA ASN A 40 22.18 -34.13 38.47
C ASN A 40 20.94 -33.40 38.98
N PHE A 41 20.03 -33.10 38.05
CA PHE A 41 18.77 -32.41 38.35
C PHE A 41 17.54 -33.34 38.33
N GLU A 42 17.74 -34.64 38.12
CA GLU A 42 16.70 -35.64 38.36
C GLU A 42 16.46 -35.66 39.87
N ASN A 43 15.26 -35.29 40.34
CA ASN A 43 14.86 -35.04 41.74
C ASN A 43 15.17 -33.64 42.33
N LEU A 44 15.58 -32.67 41.51
CA LEU A 44 15.66 -31.29 41.95
C LEU A 44 14.30 -30.60 41.77
N ASN A 45 13.77 -30.02 42.85
CA ASN A 45 12.58 -29.17 42.81
C ASN A 45 12.97 -27.72 43.06
N ALA A 46 12.57 -26.81 42.17
CA ALA A 46 12.86 -25.39 42.31
C ALA A 46 11.66 -24.52 41.94
N ASN A 47 11.36 -23.49 42.72
CA ASN A 47 10.42 -22.44 42.36
C ASN A 47 11.16 -21.11 42.26
N LEU A 48 11.08 -20.47 41.10
CA LEU A 48 11.65 -19.17 40.78
C LEU A 48 10.51 -18.17 40.59
N ASN A 49 10.65 -17.01 41.22
CA ASN A 49 9.91 -15.80 40.87
C ASN A 49 10.91 -14.67 40.67
N ALA A 50 10.97 -14.11 39.47
CA ALA A 50 11.93 -13.07 39.10
C ALA A 50 11.24 -11.89 38.40
N ASN A 51 11.64 -10.68 38.78
CA ASN A 51 11.33 -9.43 38.10
C ASN A 51 12.60 -8.89 37.45
N LEU A 52 12.62 -8.82 36.13
CA LEU A 52 13.74 -8.40 35.31
C LEU A 52 13.40 -7.07 34.63
N VAL A 53 14.40 -6.23 34.44
CA VAL A 53 14.36 -5.06 33.57
C VAL A 53 15.12 -5.40 32.30
N VAL A 54 14.43 -5.36 31.17
CA VAL A 54 14.94 -5.76 29.85
C VAL A 54 14.56 -4.69 28.84
N ALA A 55 15.54 -4.08 28.17
CA ALA A 55 15.31 -3.04 27.17
C ALA A 55 14.27 -1.98 27.61
N GLN A 56 14.47 -1.39 28.80
CA GLN A 56 13.56 -0.40 29.43
C GLN A 56 12.16 -0.90 29.81
N GLY A 57 11.82 -2.16 29.51
CA GLY A 57 10.59 -2.82 29.95
C GLY A 57 10.78 -3.68 31.19
N THR A 58 9.70 -4.35 31.62
CA THR A 58 9.72 -5.32 32.72
C THR A 58 9.37 -6.72 32.23
N VAL A 59 10.03 -7.73 32.79
CA VAL A 59 9.75 -9.15 32.53
C VAL A 59 9.59 -9.85 33.87
N ASN A 60 8.38 -10.33 34.14
CA ASN A 60 8.08 -11.16 35.30
C ASN A 60 8.11 -12.63 34.87
N ALA A 61 9.00 -13.41 35.44
CA ALA A 61 9.14 -14.83 35.15
C ALA A 61 8.88 -15.65 36.41
N ILE A 62 7.89 -16.54 36.33
CA ILE A 62 7.62 -17.56 37.34
C ILE A 62 7.96 -18.90 36.72
N ALA A 63 8.87 -19.67 37.32
CA ALA A 63 9.25 -20.98 36.82
C ALA A 63 9.26 -22.02 37.94
N ASN A 64 8.78 -23.21 37.63
CA ASN A 64 8.83 -24.37 38.52
C ASN A 64 9.64 -25.46 37.81
N LEU A 65 10.65 -25.97 38.48
CA LEU A 65 11.41 -27.15 38.11
C LEU A 65 10.91 -28.30 38.98
N ASN A 66 10.45 -29.38 38.37
CA ASN A 66 10.11 -30.62 39.07
C ASN A 66 10.67 -31.79 38.28
N ASP A 67 11.49 -32.62 38.94
CA ASP A 67 12.07 -33.83 38.34
C ASP A 67 12.75 -33.59 36.98
N GLY A 68 13.57 -32.53 36.91
CA GLY A 68 14.29 -32.16 35.69
C GLY A 68 13.44 -31.49 34.60
N LYS A 69 12.14 -31.30 34.83
CA LYS A 69 11.23 -30.60 33.91
C LYS A 69 10.94 -29.18 34.39
N ILE A 70 11.15 -28.21 33.52
CA ILE A 70 10.82 -26.81 33.79
C ILE A 70 9.46 -26.47 33.18
N ALA A 71 8.64 -25.76 33.93
CA ALA A 71 7.43 -25.09 33.46
C ALA A 71 7.51 -23.62 33.86
N SER A 72 7.27 -22.71 32.93
CA SER A 72 7.44 -21.27 33.16
C SER A 72 6.28 -20.45 32.60
N ASN A 73 5.94 -19.38 33.31
CA ASN A 73 5.03 -18.33 32.89
C ASN A 73 5.80 -17.02 32.90
N ILE A 74 5.94 -16.41 31.73
CA ILE A 74 6.74 -15.20 31.52
C ILE A 74 5.82 -14.10 30.98
N ASN A 75 5.78 -12.97 31.66
CA ASN A 75 5.02 -11.79 31.24
C ASN A 75 5.98 -10.63 31.01
N ALA A 76 6.13 -10.21 29.76
CA ALA A 76 6.90 -9.05 29.36
C ALA A 76 5.96 -7.86 29.12
N ASN A 77 6.30 -6.71 29.69
CA ASN A 77 5.54 -5.48 29.56
C ASN A 77 6.46 -4.35 29.11
N ASN A 78 6.01 -3.62 28.10
CA ASN A 78 6.66 -2.40 27.65
C ASN A 78 8.14 -2.59 27.24
N VAL A 79 8.45 -3.69 26.56
CA VAL A 79 9.83 -3.95 26.11
C VAL A 79 10.13 -3.14 24.85
N ASN A 80 11.18 -2.33 24.87
CA ASN A 80 11.54 -1.45 23.76
C ASN A 80 12.20 -2.25 22.62
N THR A 81 11.45 -2.50 21.54
CA THR A 81 11.93 -3.32 20.43
C THR A 81 13.10 -2.70 19.65
N PRO A 82 13.19 -1.37 19.40
CA PRO A 82 14.40 -0.76 18.87
C PRO A 82 15.66 -1.05 19.70
N LEU A 83 15.57 -1.04 21.03
CA LEU A 83 16.72 -1.35 21.89
C LEU A 83 17.08 -2.83 21.85
N LEU A 84 16.09 -3.73 21.83
CA LEU A 84 16.35 -5.17 21.63
C LEU A 84 17.08 -5.42 20.31
N CYS A 85 16.57 -4.88 19.21
CA CYS A 85 17.11 -5.12 17.89
C CYS A 85 18.52 -4.56 17.71
N ARG A 86 18.79 -3.36 18.27
CA ARG A 86 20.16 -2.82 18.33
C ARG A 86 21.10 -3.72 19.12
N SER A 87 20.64 -4.30 20.22
CA SER A 87 21.46 -5.20 21.06
C SER A 87 21.88 -6.46 20.32
N PHE A 88 21.07 -6.95 19.37
CA PHE A 88 21.39 -8.14 18.57
C PHE A 88 21.88 -7.80 17.15
N ASN A 89 22.10 -6.51 16.83
CA ASN A 89 22.42 -6.04 15.49
C ASN A 89 21.43 -6.53 14.40
N ILE A 90 20.15 -6.65 14.78
CA ILE A 90 19.07 -7.07 13.88
C ILE A 90 18.38 -5.81 13.33
N SER A 91 18.16 -5.78 12.01
CA SER A 91 17.35 -4.74 11.40
C SER A 91 15.88 -5.05 11.60
N CYS A 92 15.23 -4.34 12.53
CA CYS A 92 13.81 -4.52 12.82
C CYS A 92 12.98 -3.34 12.31
N PRO A 93 11.70 -3.57 11.98
CA PRO A 93 10.76 -2.47 11.86
C PRO A 93 10.67 -1.69 13.16
N GLN A 94 10.39 -0.39 13.07
CA GLN A 94 10.11 0.46 14.23
C GLN A 94 8.74 0.13 14.81
N LEU A 95 8.63 -1.07 15.37
CA LEU A 95 7.58 -1.44 16.29
C LEU A 95 7.87 -0.69 17.61
N SER A 96 6.81 -0.39 18.35
CA SER A 96 6.97 0.34 19.61
C SER A 96 7.20 -0.68 20.73
N GLN A 97 6.64 -0.38 21.89
CA GLN A 97 6.64 -1.19 23.08
C GLN A 97 6.01 -2.56 22.78
N LEU A 98 6.65 -3.64 23.24
CA LEU A 98 6.19 -5.01 23.09
C LEU A 98 5.67 -5.54 24.42
N TYR A 99 4.53 -6.22 24.35
CA TYR A 99 3.92 -6.96 25.43
C TYR A 99 3.89 -8.43 25.05
N ALA A 100 4.27 -9.32 25.95
CA ALA A 100 4.22 -10.75 25.67
C ALA A 100 3.84 -11.57 26.89
N LYS A 101 3.15 -12.69 26.64
CA LYS A 101 2.84 -13.72 27.62
C LYS A 101 3.28 -15.06 27.07
N LEU A 102 4.19 -15.74 27.76
CA LEU A 102 4.75 -17.02 27.34
C LEU A 102 4.46 -18.07 28.41
N ASN A 103 3.95 -19.22 28.01
CA ASN A 103 3.87 -20.44 28.81
C ASN A 103 4.74 -21.49 28.13
N LEU A 104 5.88 -21.80 28.74
CA LEU A 104 6.91 -22.66 28.17
C LEU A 104 7.20 -23.82 29.10
N THR A 105 7.37 -25.01 28.52
CA THR A 105 7.79 -26.22 29.23
C THR A 105 8.99 -26.85 28.54
N GLY A 106 9.92 -27.43 29.29
CA GLY A 106 11.11 -28.08 28.73
C GLY A 106 11.82 -28.98 29.72
N GLU A 107 12.94 -29.55 29.31
CA GLU A 107 13.78 -30.39 30.17
C GLU A 107 15.14 -29.72 30.41
N VAL A 108 15.58 -29.69 31.67
CA VAL A 108 16.84 -29.05 32.07
C VAL A 108 18.06 -29.93 31.74
N LYS A 109 17.87 -31.24 31.53
CA LYS A 109 18.94 -32.17 31.17
C LYS A 109 19.67 -31.75 29.88
N ALA A 110 18.96 -31.15 28.93
CA ALA A 110 19.53 -30.65 27.68
C ALA A 110 20.42 -29.40 27.86
N TRP A 111 20.36 -28.68 28.99
CA TRP A 111 20.97 -27.35 29.13
C TRP A 111 22.47 -27.41 29.46
N MET A 112 23.01 -28.59 29.82
CA MET A 112 24.39 -28.74 30.31
C MET A 112 25.33 -29.51 29.36
N GLU A 113 24.81 -30.11 28.29
CA GLU A 113 25.59 -31.00 27.42
C GLU A 113 25.98 -30.36 26.07
N GLY A 114 25.73 -29.05 25.89
CA GLY A 114 25.93 -28.36 24.61
C GLY A 114 24.95 -28.82 23.50
N ASN A 115 23.99 -29.68 23.86
CA ASN A 115 22.98 -30.20 22.96
C ASN A 115 21.86 -29.18 22.72
N PRO A 116 21.15 -29.25 21.57
CA PRO A 116 19.95 -28.47 21.33
C PRO A 116 18.92 -28.65 22.45
N ILE A 117 18.39 -27.53 22.94
CA ILE A 117 17.42 -27.49 24.03
C ILE A 117 16.03 -27.39 23.43
N LEU A 118 15.22 -28.42 23.63
CA LEU A 118 13.83 -28.42 23.19
C LEU A 118 12.92 -27.77 24.25
N ILE A 119 12.13 -26.79 23.80
CA ILE A 119 11.14 -26.08 24.59
C ILE A 119 9.79 -26.21 23.89
N GLN A 120 8.82 -26.76 24.59
CA GLN A 120 7.42 -26.74 24.18
C GLN A 120 6.81 -25.38 24.56
N ALA A 121 6.38 -24.64 23.54
CA ALA A 121 5.61 -23.42 23.68
C ALA A 121 4.11 -23.77 23.76
N ASN A 122 3.57 -23.81 24.97
CA ASN A 122 2.13 -24.05 25.19
C ASN A 122 1.30 -22.80 24.90
N GLN A 123 1.90 -21.62 25.08
CA GLN A 123 1.30 -20.33 24.75
C GLN A 123 2.41 -19.32 24.47
N VAL A 124 2.30 -18.60 23.37
CA VAL A 124 3.13 -17.44 23.05
C VAL A 124 2.19 -16.37 22.52
N ASP A 125 1.85 -15.40 23.35
CA ASP A 125 1.10 -14.22 22.93
C ASP A 125 2.06 -13.04 22.86
N VAL A 126 2.06 -12.32 21.76
CA VAL A 126 2.88 -11.12 21.55
C VAL A 126 1.99 -10.03 20.96
N THR A 127 2.03 -8.84 21.54
CA THR A 127 1.26 -7.69 21.09
C THR A 127 2.14 -6.45 20.98
N SER A 128 2.03 -5.73 19.85
CA SER A 128 2.65 -4.41 19.64
C SER A 128 1.84 -3.60 18.62
N GLN A 129 1.59 -2.32 18.85
CA GLN A 129 0.88 -1.42 17.91
C GLN A 129 -0.42 -1.99 17.30
N GLN A 130 -1.26 -2.66 18.10
CA GLN A 130 -2.49 -3.35 17.62
C GLN A 130 -2.25 -4.51 16.63
N GLN A 131 -1.02 -5.02 16.61
CA GLN A 131 -0.65 -6.28 16.00
C GLN A 131 -0.57 -7.32 17.11
N GLN A 132 -1.24 -8.46 16.94
CA GLN A 132 -1.27 -9.56 17.89
C GLN A 132 -0.81 -10.83 17.18
N LEU A 133 0.09 -11.57 17.81
CA LEU A 133 0.55 -12.90 17.41
C LEU A 133 0.25 -13.84 18.59
N ASN A 134 -0.46 -14.93 18.31
CA ASN A 134 -0.60 -16.06 19.21
C ASN A 134 0.11 -17.25 18.56
N ALA A 135 0.85 -18.04 19.32
CA ALA A 135 1.59 -19.17 18.80
C ALA A 135 1.73 -20.30 19.81
N GLN A 136 1.88 -21.51 19.27
CA GLN A 136 2.07 -22.75 20.03
C GLN A 136 2.83 -23.76 19.18
N GLY A 137 3.69 -24.55 19.80
CA GLY A 137 4.56 -25.49 19.09
C GLY A 137 5.90 -25.67 19.79
N GLN A 138 6.97 -25.77 19.02
CA GLN A 138 8.32 -26.02 19.53
C GLN A 138 9.25 -24.83 19.29
N ILE A 139 10.09 -24.56 20.29
CA ILE A 139 11.22 -23.65 20.23
C ILE A 139 12.45 -24.49 20.57
N VAL A 140 13.51 -24.33 19.79
CA VAL A 140 14.79 -25.00 20.01
C VAL A 140 15.83 -23.92 20.25
N ILE A 141 16.43 -23.91 21.45
CA ILE A 141 17.63 -23.11 21.69
C ILE A 141 18.82 -23.93 21.22
N LEU A 142 19.66 -23.32 20.40
CA LEU A 142 20.86 -23.91 19.82
C LEU A 142 22.06 -23.26 20.50
N PRO A 143 22.70 -23.93 21.48
CA PRO A 143 23.91 -23.41 22.10
C PRO A 143 25.02 -23.26 21.06
N GLY A 144 25.78 -22.18 21.15
CA GLY A 144 26.98 -21.96 20.34
C GLY A 144 28.26 -22.22 21.15
N ASN A 145 29.39 -22.28 20.45
CA ASN A 145 30.70 -22.63 21.03
C ASN A 145 31.41 -21.46 21.73
N GLU A 146 30.91 -20.23 21.56
CA GLU A 146 31.53 -18.99 22.07
C GLU A 146 30.64 -18.36 23.17
N GLY A 147 30.04 -19.19 24.02
CA GLY A 147 29.15 -18.72 25.09
C GLY A 147 27.77 -18.26 24.58
N ILE A 148 26.98 -17.61 25.45
CA ILE A 148 25.56 -17.30 25.19
C ILE A 148 25.36 -16.38 23.98
N SER A 149 26.36 -15.55 23.65
CA SER A 149 26.32 -14.59 22.55
C SER A 149 26.22 -15.28 21.19
N SER A 150 26.75 -16.51 21.10
CA SER A 150 26.70 -17.36 19.91
C SER A 150 25.47 -18.26 19.85
N TRP A 151 24.59 -18.19 20.86
CA TRP A 151 23.38 -19.00 20.88
C TRP A 151 22.39 -18.54 19.83
N ASN A 152 21.60 -19.50 19.37
CA ASN A 152 20.58 -19.24 18.38
C ASN A 152 19.25 -19.88 18.73
N VAL A 153 18.24 -19.54 17.95
CA VAL A 153 16.89 -20.05 18.13
C VAL A 153 16.36 -20.58 16.80
N ALA A 154 15.80 -21.78 16.86
CA ALA A 154 14.94 -22.34 15.83
C ALA A 154 13.53 -22.55 16.39
N THR A 155 12.54 -22.56 15.52
CA THR A 155 11.13 -22.67 15.91
C THR A 155 10.34 -23.46 14.90
N ASP A 156 9.33 -24.16 15.40
CA ASP A 156 8.29 -24.80 14.63
C ASP A 156 6.96 -24.51 15.33
N LEU A 157 6.29 -23.45 14.91
CA LEU A 157 5.14 -22.88 15.61
C LEU A 157 3.93 -22.86 14.69
N ASN A 158 2.79 -23.32 15.20
CA ASN A 158 1.50 -22.89 14.68
C ASN A 158 1.27 -21.46 15.17
N VAL A 159 0.89 -20.57 14.27
CA VAL A 159 0.77 -19.13 14.54
C VAL A 159 -0.58 -18.61 14.04
N ASP A 160 -1.19 -17.74 14.84
CA ASP A 160 -2.38 -16.98 14.51
C ASP A 160 -2.07 -15.49 14.73
N VAL A 161 -2.16 -14.70 13.67
CA VAL A 161 -1.83 -13.27 13.69
C VAL A 161 -3.09 -12.46 13.39
N ASN A 162 -3.36 -11.44 14.21
CA ASN A 162 -4.38 -10.44 13.98
C ASN A 162 -3.70 -9.08 13.84
N SER A 163 -4.01 -8.37 12.76
CA SER A 163 -3.32 -7.15 12.37
C SER A 163 -4.33 -6.06 11.98
N ASN A 164 -4.12 -4.86 12.51
CA ASN A 164 -4.77 -3.66 11.99
C ASN A 164 -3.89 -3.08 10.87
N LEU A 165 -4.41 -3.06 9.64
CA LEU A 165 -3.68 -2.62 8.45
C LEU A 165 -3.29 -1.13 8.52
N ALA A 166 -4.12 -0.31 9.17
CA ALA A 166 -3.85 1.12 9.37
C ALA A 166 -2.71 1.41 10.36
N ARG A 167 -2.21 0.38 11.05
CA ARG A 167 -1.10 0.48 12.02
C ARG A 167 0.14 -0.29 11.58
N LEU A 168 0.19 -0.75 10.32
CA LEU A 168 1.38 -1.42 9.81
C LEU A 168 2.56 -0.44 9.70
N PRO A 169 3.78 -0.83 10.12
CA PRO A 169 4.96 0.03 10.05
C PRO A 169 5.55 0.04 8.62
N LEU A 170 4.77 0.46 7.62
CA LEU A 170 5.14 0.38 6.19
C LEU A 170 6.46 1.10 5.86
N GLN A 171 6.78 2.21 6.52
CA GLN A 171 8.07 2.92 6.33
C GLN A 171 9.29 2.03 6.61
N SER A 172 9.15 1.07 7.53
CA SER A 172 10.25 0.16 7.85
C SER A 172 10.51 -0.86 6.75
N ILE A 173 9.50 -1.13 5.92
CA ILE A 173 9.50 -2.11 4.83
C ILE A 173 9.87 -1.40 3.53
N ALA A 174 9.22 -0.28 3.23
CA ALA A 174 9.46 0.55 2.04
C ALA A 174 10.48 1.66 2.34
N ARG A 175 11.71 1.27 2.70
CA ARG A 175 12.77 2.18 3.18
C ARG A 175 13.12 3.32 2.21
N GLU A 176 12.89 3.08 0.92
CA GLU A 176 13.24 4.00 -0.16
C GLU A 176 12.10 4.96 -0.52
N LEU A 177 10.88 4.72 -0.02
CA LEU A 177 9.76 5.62 -0.26
C LEU A 177 9.71 6.70 0.81
N ALA A 178 9.61 7.96 0.36
CA ALA A 178 9.26 9.07 1.22
C ALA A 178 7.92 8.79 1.91
N GLN A 179 7.76 9.26 3.15
CA GLN A 179 6.59 8.97 3.97
C GLN A 179 5.27 9.42 3.29
N GLU A 180 5.31 10.53 2.55
CA GLU A 180 4.17 11.09 1.81
C GLU A 180 3.72 10.19 0.64
N ASN A 181 4.61 9.31 0.17
CA ASN A 181 4.35 8.38 -0.94
C ASN A 181 3.89 6.99 -0.46
N LEU A 182 3.79 6.77 0.86
CA LEU A 182 3.31 5.50 1.38
C LEU A 182 1.78 5.39 1.27
N PRO A 183 1.25 4.28 0.74
CA PRO A 183 -0.18 4.08 0.69
C PRO A 183 -0.76 3.95 2.11
N VAL A 184 -1.88 4.62 2.34
CA VAL A 184 -2.68 4.46 3.56
C VAL A 184 -3.54 3.22 3.39
N LEU A 185 -3.28 2.19 4.19
CA LEU A 185 -4.06 0.96 4.20
C LEU A 185 -5.14 1.02 5.28
N GLN A 186 -6.32 0.48 4.96
CA GLN A 186 -7.41 0.27 5.92
C GLN A 186 -7.85 -1.19 5.93
N GLY A 187 -8.51 -1.57 7.02
CA GLY A 187 -9.05 -2.91 7.23
C GLY A 187 -8.25 -3.72 8.26
N ALA A 188 -8.52 -5.01 8.30
CA ALA A 188 -7.87 -5.95 9.21
C ALA A 188 -7.34 -7.17 8.44
N ALA A 189 -6.25 -7.73 8.94
CA ALA A 189 -5.67 -8.98 8.44
C ALA A 189 -5.68 -10.04 9.54
N ASN A 190 -6.14 -11.24 9.21
CA ASN A 190 -6.04 -12.41 10.07
C ASN A 190 -5.25 -13.48 9.32
N PHE A 191 -4.11 -13.91 9.85
CA PHE A 191 -3.32 -15.00 9.30
C PHE A 191 -3.35 -16.20 10.26
N SER A 192 -3.47 -17.41 9.71
CA SER A 192 -3.34 -18.65 10.46
C SER A 192 -2.48 -19.62 9.67
N GLY A 193 -1.43 -20.16 10.29
CA GLY A 193 -0.46 -21.00 9.60
C GLY A 193 0.65 -21.54 10.48
N ARG A 194 1.76 -21.91 9.85
CA ARG A 194 2.95 -22.48 10.49
C ARG A 194 4.19 -21.67 10.15
N LEU A 195 4.94 -21.31 11.17
CA LEU A 195 6.25 -20.67 11.11
C LEU A 195 7.32 -21.72 11.44
N VAL A 196 8.14 -22.06 10.45
CA VAL A 196 9.37 -22.81 10.65
C VAL A 196 10.53 -21.85 10.46
N ALA A 197 11.35 -21.71 11.48
CA ALA A 197 12.50 -20.83 11.40
C ALA A 197 13.72 -21.41 12.09
N GLN A 198 14.89 -20.95 11.68
CA GLN A 198 16.19 -21.28 12.26
C GLN A 198 17.08 -20.06 12.19
N ASN A 199 18.12 -20.05 13.01
CA ASN A 199 19.06 -18.94 13.08
C ASN A 199 18.43 -17.55 13.33
N LEU A 200 17.34 -17.50 14.11
CA LEU A 200 16.52 -16.30 14.30
C LEU A 200 17.25 -15.12 14.95
N ILE A 201 18.33 -15.37 15.71
CA ILE A 201 19.09 -14.31 16.37
C ILE A 201 20.22 -13.82 15.46
N SER A 202 21.00 -14.73 14.89
CA SER A 202 22.22 -14.34 14.15
C SER A 202 21.94 -13.91 12.71
N GLN A 203 21.05 -14.59 12.01
CA GLN A 203 20.86 -14.46 10.55
C GLN A 203 19.42 -14.75 10.10
N PRO A 204 18.40 -14.07 10.66
CA PRO A 204 16.99 -14.39 10.40
C PRO A 204 16.57 -14.22 8.93
N PHE A 205 17.28 -13.39 8.16
CA PHE A 205 16.93 -13.07 6.76
C PHE A 205 17.76 -13.84 5.72
N THR A 206 18.68 -14.72 6.14
CA THR A 206 19.43 -15.58 5.22
C THR A 206 18.48 -16.58 4.53
N PRO A 207 18.66 -16.88 3.24
CA PRO A 207 17.79 -17.80 2.51
C PRO A 207 17.53 -19.13 3.21
N GLY A 208 16.25 -19.51 3.31
CA GLY A 208 15.82 -20.76 3.93
C GLY A 208 15.70 -20.73 5.47
N ASN A 209 16.11 -19.65 6.14
CA ASN A 209 16.02 -19.55 7.60
C ASN A 209 14.63 -19.24 8.13
N VAL A 210 13.73 -18.69 7.32
CA VAL A 210 12.35 -18.40 7.72
C VAL A 210 11.38 -18.86 6.63
N ARG A 211 10.46 -19.73 7.04
CA ARG A 211 9.36 -20.23 6.23
C ARG A 211 8.04 -20.01 6.97
N LEU A 212 7.12 -19.29 6.36
CA LEU A 212 5.79 -19.03 6.87
C LEU A 212 4.78 -19.46 5.82
N ALA A 213 3.95 -20.44 6.15
CA ALA A 213 2.92 -20.95 5.24
C ALA A 213 1.57 -21.03 5.95
N GLY A 214 0.50 -20.56 5.31
CA GLY A 214 -0.83 -20.56 5.90
C GLY A 214 -1.86 -19.85 5.04
N ASN A 215 -2.97 -19.44 5.67
CA ASN A 215 -4.04 -18.69 5.02
C ASN A 215 -4.13 -17.29 5.61
N LEU A 216 -4.30 -16.30 4.74
CA LEU A 216 -4.50 -14.90 5.08
C LEU A 216 -5.93 -14.50 4.69
N ASN A 217 -6.64 -13.87 5.63
CA ASN A 217 -7.93 -13.26 5.44
C ASN A 217 -7.78 -11.75 5.60
N LEU A 218 -8.07 -10.99 4.56
CA LEU A 218 -8.16 -9.53 4.59
C LEU A 218 -9.63 -9.12 4.68
N ARG A 219 -9.95 -8.28 5.66
CA ARG A 219 -11.30 -7.77 5.90
C ARG A 219 -11.35 -6.28 5.64
N ASN A 220 -12.29 -5.86 4.80
CA ASN A 220 -12.52 -4.46 4.44
C ASN A 220 -11.23 -3.75 4.00
N LEU A 221 -10.47 -4.40 3.11
CA LEU A 221 -9.25 -3.81 2.57
C LEU A 221 -9.60 -2.58 1.73
N ALA A 222 -8.98 -1.44 2.05
CA ALA A 222 -9.02 -0.26 1.21
C ALA A 222 -7.66 0.43 1.18
N ILE A 223 -7.35 1.08 0.05
CA ILE A 223 -6.11 1.83 -0.18
C ILE A 223 -6.46 3.29 -0.44
N ASN A 224 -5.85 4.20 0.31
CA ASN A 224 -6.03 5.65 0.24
C ASN A 224 -7.50 6.10 0.31
N ASN A 225 -8.39 5.28 0.87
CA ASN A 225 -9.84 5.49 0.95
C ASN A 225 -10.51 5.69 -0.42
N ARG A 226 -9.86 5.26 -1.51
CA ARG A 226 -10.38 5.40 -2.88
C ARG A 226 -10.47 4.07 -3.60
N ILE A 227 -9.55 3.15 -3.33
CA ILE A 227 -9.56 1.81 -3.90
C ILE A 227 -10.09 0.87 -2.84
N GLU A 228 -11.36 0.51 -2.97
CA GLU A 228 -12.04 -0.43 -2.07
C GLU A 228 -12.11 -1.81 -2.71
N PHE A 229 -11.87 -2.83 -1.88
CA PHE A 229 -12.05 -4.22 -2.25
C PHE A 229 -13.28 -4.81 -1.56
N GLN A 230 -13.65 -6.02 -1.99
CA GLN A 230 -14.69 -6.80 -1.32
C GLN A 230 -14.42 -6.98 0.18
N PRO A 231 -15.48 -7.06 1.01
CA PRO A 231 -15.34 -7.12 2.47
C PRO A 231 -14.46 -8.25 3.01
N LEU A 232 -14.25 -9.30 2.20
CA LEU A 232 -13.39 -10.42 2.53
C LEU A 232 -12.61 -10.87 1.29
N LEU A 233 -11.28 -10.81 1.37
CA LEU A 233 -10.36 -11.51 0.47
C LEU A 233 -9.65 -12.59 1.29
N GLN A 234 -9.55 -13.80 0.77
CA GLN A 234 -8.92 -14.90 1.48
C GLN A 234 -8.10 -15.77 0.55
N GLY A 235 -7.02 -16.35 1.07
CA GLY A 235 -6.25 -17.32 0.32
C GLY A 235 -4.91 -17.68 0.96
N PRO A 236 -4.16 -18.58 0.31
CA PRO A 236 -2.89 -19.03 0.83
C PRO A 236 -1.83 -17.94 0.71
N ILE A 237 -0.91 -17.95 1.66
CA ILE A 237 0.37 -17.23 1.61
C ILE A 237 1.49 -18.20 1.97
N ASN A 238 2.57 -18.13 1.20
CA ASN A 238 3.79 -18.91 1.40
C ASN A 238 4.98 -17.97 1.27
N VAL A 239 5.64 -17.70 2.39
CA VAL A 239 6.84 -16.86 2.47
C VAL A 239 8.00 -17.79 2.79
N ASN A 240 8.94 -17.89 1.87
CA ASN A 240 10.22 -18.57 2.08
C ASN A 240 11.31 -17.54 1.81
N LEU A 241 11.78 -16.89 2.89
CA LEU A 241 12.74 -15.79 2.77
C LEU A 241 13.99 -16.27 2.04
N GLY A 242 14.44 -15.47 1.07
CA GLY A 242 15.55 -15.76 0.18
C GLY A 242 15.25 -16.77 -0.94
N ASN A 243 13.99 -17.18 -1.11
CA ASN A 243 13.56 -18.07 -2.20
C ASN A 243 12.34 -17.50 -2.96
N SER A 244 11.18 -17.45 -2.32
CA SER A 244 9.97 -16.90 -2.93
C SER A 244 8.98 -16.36 -1.89
N ILE A 245 8.18 -15.38 -2.30
CA ILE A 245 7.01 -14.89 -1.57
C ILE A 245 5.82 -15.03 -2.50
N GLU A 246 4.87 -15.88 -2.12
CA GLU A 246 3.72 -16.24 -2.93
C GLU A 246 2.43 -16.01 -2.15
N PHE A 247 1.45 -15.36 -2.78
CA PHE A 247 0.11 -15.23 -2.24
C PHE A 247 -0.93 -15.14 -3.35
N ASP A 248 -2.14 -15.62 -3.07
CA ASP A 248 -3.29 -15.53 -3.97
C ASP A 248 -4.57 -15.34 -3.16
N LEU A 249 -4.92 -14.09 -2.88
CA LEU A 249 -6.08 -13.71 -2.09
C LEU A 249 -7.25 -13.44 -3.03
N ARG A 250 -8.39 -14.10 -2.78
CA ARG A 250 -9.56 -14.06 -3.65
C ARG A 250 -10.82 -13.68 -2.87
N GLY A 251 -11.61 -12.80 -3.47
CA GLY A 251 -13.01 -12.57 -3.16
C GLY A 251 -13.92 -13.27 -4.17
N LYS A 252 -15.14 -12.76 -4.35
CA LYS A 252 -16.05 -13.23 -5.41
C LYS A 252 -15.69 -12.66 -6.80
N THR A 253 -15.22 -11.42 -6.83
CA THR A 253 -14.87 -10.66 -8.05
C THR A 253 -13.46 -10.08 -7.97
N ASP A 254 -12.92 -9.96 -6.76
CA ASP A 254 -11.64 -9.32 -6.51
C ASP A 254 -10.56 -10.37 -6.32
N ARG A 255 -9.33 -10.04 -6.72
CA ARG A 255 -8.16 -10.90 -6.55
C ARG A 255 -6.90 -10.07 -6.37
N ILE A 256 -6.05 -10.48 -5.43
CA ILE A 256 -4.70 -9.94 -5.26
C ILE A 256 -3.76 -11.13 -5.16
N ALA A 257 -2.93 -11.32 -6.17
CA ALA A 257 -1.97 -12.41 -6.24
C ALA A 257 -0.61 -11.92 -6.70
N ALA A 258 0.45 -12.48 -6.15
CA ALA A 258 1.81 -12.25 -6.64
C ALA A 258 2.73 -13.43 -6.32
N ASN A 259 3.77 -13.56 -7.12
CA ASN A 259 4.95 -14.34 -6.82
C ASN A 259 6.16 -13.42 -6.94
N LEU A 260 6.94 -13.32 -5.87
CA LEU A 260 8.12 -12.48 -5.78
C LEU A 260 9.35 -13.36 -5.56
N GLN A 261 10.44 -13.06 -6.25
CA GLN A 261 11.73 -13.73 -6.10
C GLN A 261 12.81 -12.75 -5.61
N PRO A 262 13.79 -13.22 -4.83
CA PRO A 262 14.87 -12.38 -4.36
C PRO A 262 15.69 -11.84 -5.53
N CYS A 263 16.12 -10.60 -5.41
CA CYS A 263 17.02 -9.98 -6.37
C CYS A 263 18.45 -10.00 -5.82
N THR A 264 19.37 -10.63 -6.56
CA THR A 264 20.77 -10.84 -6.15
C THR A 264 21.78 -10.01 -6.93
N ARG A 265 21.30 -9.18 -7.86
CA ARG A 265 22.14 -8.24 -8.63
C ARG A 265 22.49 -7.00 -7.81
N GLN A 266 23.52 -6.27 -8.23
CA GLN A 266 23.92 -5.02 -7.55
C GLN A 266 22.98 -3.85 -7.85
N ASP A 267 22.30 -3.87 -8.99
CA ASP A 267 21.40 -2.83 -9.50
C ASP A 267 19.92 -3.10 -9.16
N CYS A 268 19.65 -3.97 -8.18
CA CYS A 268 18.29 -4.26 -7.74
C CYS A 268 17.62 -3.02 -7.12
N LEU A 269 16.50 -2.59 -7.69
CA LEU A 269 15.66 -1.53 -7.13
C LEU A 269 14.80 -2.00 -5.93
N SER A 270 14.76 -3.31 -5.68
CA SER A 270 14.02 -3.92 -4.56
C SER A 270 14.66 -5.26 -4.19
N PRO A 271 14.66 -5.66 -2.89
CA PRO A 271 15.18 -6.96 -2.47
C PRO A 271 14.39 -8.13 -3.06
N TYR A 272 13.14 -7.90 -3.47
CA TYR A 272 12.32 -8.87 -4.17
C TYR A 272 11.69 -8.23 -5.40
N LEU A 273 11.77 -8.95 -6.53
CA LEU A 273 11.16 -8.55 -7.79
C LEU A 273 10.00 -9.50 -8.13
N PRO A 274 8.89 -8.99 -8.70
CA PRO A 274 7.78 -9.85 -9.10
C PRO A 274 8.18 -10.72 -10.29
N THR A 275 7.88 -12.02 -10.22
CA THR A 275 7.84 -12.89 -11.40
C THR A 275 6.46 -12.87 -12.04
N PHE A 276 5.43 -12.67 -11.21
CA PHE A 276 4.05 -12.51 -11.62
C PHE A 276 3.30 -11.66 -10.60
N PHE A 277 2.33 -10.86 -11.06
CA PHE A 277 1.27 -10.35 -10.21
C PHE A 277 -0.06 -10.26 -10.96
N SER A 278 -1.15 -10.26 -10.19
CA SER A 278 -2.51 -10.03 -10.68
C SER A 278 -3.30 -9.30 -9.62
N LEU A 279 -3.83 -8.16 -10.00
CA LEU A 279 -4.77 -7.34 -9.27
C LEU A 279 -6.06 -7.28 -10.09
N GLN A 280 -7.15 -7.70 -9.48
CA GLN A 280 -8.50 -7.54 -10.01
C GLN A 280 -9.35 -6.88 -8.95
N GLN A 281 -9.98 -5.76 -9.31
CA GLN A 281 -10.90 -5.02 -8.44
C GLN A 281 -12.22 -4.85 -9.19
N GLY A 282 -13.26 -5.53 -8.72
CA GLY A 282 -14.54 -5.65 -9.40
C GLY A 282 -15.73 -5.35 -8.50
N ILE A 283 -15.51 -4.78 -7.32
CA ILE A 283 -16.61 -4.43 -6.43
C ILE A 283 -17.52 -3.38 -7.11
N ASN A 284 -18.83 -3.64 -7.12
CA ASN A 284 -19.86 -2.75 -7.66
C ASN A 284 -19.71 -2.37 -9.15
N THR A 285 -18.97 -3.15 -9.95
CA THR A 285 -18.79 -2.89 -11.38
C THR A 285 -18.91 -4.16 -12.22
N GLN A 286 -19.40 -4.02 -13.46
CA GLN A 286 -19.38 -5.09 -14.46
C GLN A 286 -18.05 -5.14 -15.23
N ASN A 287 -17.29 -4.03 -15.22
CA ASN A 287 -15.99 -3.90 -15.86
C ASN A 287 -14.93 -3.75 -14.76
N PRO A 288 -14.35 -4.87 -14.27
CA PRO A 288 -13.35 -4.81 -13.21
C PRO A 288 -12.08 -4.13 -13.72
N ILE A 289 -11.40 -3.42 -12.82
CA ILE A 289 -10.02 -3.00 -13.02
C ILE A 289 -9.17 -4.27 -13.00
N ILE A 290 -8.36 -4.46 -14.04
CA ILE A 290 -7.41 -5.58 -14.13
C ILE A 290 -6.03 -4.98 -14.33
N LEU A 291 -5.10 -5.34 -13.47
CA LEU A 291 -3.70 -5.01 -13.57
C LEU A 291 -2.90 -6.29 -13.33
N SER A 292 -2.23 -6.79 -14.35
CA SER A 292 -1.47 -8.03 -14.26
C SER A 292 -0.12 -7.87 -14.89
N GLY A 293 0.86 -8.64 -14.46
CA GLY A 293 2.15 -8.64 -15.12
C GLY A 293 2.91 -9.95 -14.99
N ILE A 294 3.71 -10.24 -15.99
CA ILE A 294 4.54 -11.43 -16.10
C ILE A 294 5.96 -10.99 -16.44
N ARG A 295 6.92 -11.49 -15.69
CA ARG A 295 8.32 -11.14 -15.90
C ARG A 295 8.97 -12.03 -16.96
N GLN A 296 9.67 -11.43 -17.91
CA GLN A 296 10.53 -12.05 -18.89
C GLN A 296 11.96 -11.49 -18.78
N GLY A 297 12.83 -12.20 -18.05
CA GLY A 297 14.20 -11.74 -17.81
C GLY A 297 14.24 -10.45 -16.99
N ASP A 298 14.61 -9.34 -17.60
CA ASP A 298 14.70 -8.03 -16.95
C ASP A 298 13.44 -7.17 -17.14
N VAL A 299 12.55 -7.60 -18.05
CA VAL A 299 11.33 -6.88 -18.41
C VAL A 299 10.14 -7.51 -17.68
N LEU A 300 9.23 -6.66 -17.22
CA LEU A 300 7.93 -7.02 -16.70
C LEU A 300 6.87 -6.55 -17.68
N ASP A 301 6.22 -7.50 -18.35
CA ASP A 301 5.13 -7.23 -19.27
C ASP A 301 3.86 -7.04 -18.45
N ILE A 302 3.26 -5.86 -18.53
CA ILE A 302 2.10 -5.44 -17.75
C ILE A 302 0.90 -5.29 -18.69
N ASN A 303 -0.24 -5.83 -18.29
CA ASN A 303 -1.54 -5.61 -18.91
C ASN A 303 -2.45 -4.86 -17.95
N LEU A 304 -3.00 -3.74 -18.41
CA LEU A 304 -3.94 -2.89 -17.69
C LEU A 304 -5.27 -2.85 -18.44
N LYS A 305 -6.38 -3.00 -17.72
CA LYS A 305 -7.73 -2.81 -18.27
C LYS A 305 -8.61 -2.05 -17.31
N ASN A 306 -9.42 -1.18 -17.88
CA ASN A 306 -10.51 -0.46 -17.21
C ASN A 306 -10.09 0.39 -15.99
N ALA A 307 -8.84 0.85 -15.92
CA ALA A 307 -8.38 1.63 -14.77
C ALA A 307 -8.79 3.09 -14.91
N SER A 308 -9.39 3.68 -13.88
CA SER A 308 -9.72 5.11 -13.94
C SER A 308 -8.45 5.96 -13.87
N LEU A 309 -8.30 6.89 -14.83
CA LEU A 309 -7.19 7.86 -14.85
C LEU A 309 -7.18 8.76 -13.60
N SER A 310 -8.34 8.93 -12.97
CA SER A 310 -8.49 9.68 -11.71
C SER A 310 -7.70 9.09 -10.53
N LEU A 311 -7.26 7.82 -10.65
CA LEU A 311 -6.36 7.21 -9.68
C LEU A 311 -4.97 7.85 -9.70
N LEU A 312 -4.54 8.48 -10.81
CA LEU A 312 -3.27 9.21 -10.86
C LEU A 312 -3.30 10.50 -10.05
N ASN A 313 -4.50 11.05 -9.76
CA ASN A 313 -4.69 12.17 -8.82
C ASN A 313 -4.41 11.77 -7.35
N LEU A 314 -3.84 10.58 -7.11
CA LEU A 314 -3.31 10.12 -5.82
C LEU A 314 -1.79 10.21 -5.75
N VAL A 315 -1.12 10.47 -6.87
CA VAL A 315 0.33 10.53 -6.94
C VAL A 315 0.75 12.00 -6.87
N PRO A 316 1.40 12.46 -5.78
CA PRO A 316 1.69 13.89 -5.58
C PRO A 316 2.44 14.54 -6.76
N VAL A 317 3.42 13.83 -7.34
CA VAL A 317 4.18 14.33 -8.50
C VAL A 317 3.31 14.61 -9.73
N VAL A 318 2.19 13.89 -9.89
CA VAL A 318 1.26 14.13 -11.01
C VAL A 318 0.49 15.42 -10.78
N GLU A 319 0.07 15.70 -9.54
CA GLU A 319 -0.65 16.93 -9.18
C GLU A 319 0.23 18.17 -9.34
N GLU A 320 1.54 18.06 -9.08
CA GLU A 320 2.50 19.15 -9.31
C GLU A 320 2.70 19.47 -10.80
N ILE A 321 2.64 18.45 -11.67
CA ILE A 321 2.89 18.59 -13.12
C ILE A 321 1.59 18.95 -13.86
N ILE A 322 0.45 18.39 -13.44
CA ILE A 322 -0.87 18.59 -14.04
C ILE A 322 -1.82 19.09 -12.94
N PRO A 323 -2.07 20.42 -12.86
CA PRO A 323 -2.84 21.02 -11.77
C PRO A 323 -4.37 20.80 -11.91
N TYR A 324 -4.81 20.05 -12.93
CA TYR A 324 -6.22 19.81 -13.20
C TYR A 324 -6.58 18.33 -13.01
N PRO A 325 -7.79 18.01 -12.52
CA PRO A 325 -8.22 16.63 -12.35
C PRO A 325 -8.21 15.85 -13.66
N LEU A 326 -7.61 14.66 -13.63
CA LEU A 326 -7.64 13.73 -14.75
C LEU A 326 -8.86 12.80 -14.69
N GLY A 327 -9.43 12.50 -15.85
CA GLY A 327 -10.56 11.59 -16.04
C GLY A 327 -10.39 10.68 -17.26
N GLY A 328 -11.25 9.66 -17.35
CA GLY A 328 -11.22 8.64 -18.39
C GLY A 328 -10.88 7.24 -17.86
N ILE A 329 -11.01 6.24 -18.74
CA ILE A 329 -10.77 4.83 -18.45
C ILE A 329 -9.60 4.35 -19.31
N VAL A 330 -8.53 3.91 -18.67
CA VAL A 330 -7.27 3.50 -19.31
C VAL A 330 -7.21 1.98 -19.43
N SER A 331 -6.83 1.52 -20.62
CA SER A 331 -6.40 0.15 -20.90
C SER A 331 -5.12 0.18 -21.73
N GLY A 332 -4.23 -0.80 -21.57
CA GLY A 332 -2.95 -0.78 -22.26
C GLY A 332 -2.05 -1.96 -21.93
N ASN A 333 -0.94 -2.05 -22.66
CA ASN A 333 0.14 -2.98 -22.36
C ASN A 333 1.45 -2.21 -22.24
N PHE A 334 2.29 -2.61 -21.29
CA PHE A 334 3.53 -1.93 -20.96
C PHE A 334 4.65 -2.93 -20.71
N ASP A 335 5.83 -2.61 -21.19
CA ASP A 335 7.06 -3.33 -20.88
C ASP A 335 7.87 -2.46 -19.94
N VAL A 336 8.07 -2.91 -18.70
CA VAL A 336 8.82 -2.18 -17.67
C VAL A 336 10.11 -2.91 -17.36
N ASN A 337 11.26 -2.28 -17.57
CA ASN A 337 12.54 -2.81 -17.11
C ASN A 337 12.65 -2.64 -15.59
N LEU A 338 12.80 -3.74 -14.86
CA LEU A 338 12.78 -3.77 -13.39
C LEU A 338 14.04 -3.20 -12.72
N PHE A 339 15.07 -2.83 -13.48
CA PHE A 339 16.36 -2.36 -12.98
C PHE A 339 16.59 -0.87 -13.24
N ASN A 340 15.93 -0.28 -14.23
CA ASN A 340 16.03 1.16 -14.53
C ASN A 340 14.67 1.86 -14.72
N LEU A 341 13.55 1.12 -14.57
CA LEU A 341 12.18 1.61 -14.75
C LEU A 341 11.87 2.17 -16.15
N ALA A 342 12.75 1.93 -17.13
CA ALA A 342 12.46 2.27 -18.51
C ALA A 342 11.19 1.52 -18.94
N THR A 343 10.24 2.27 -19.47
CA THR A 343 8.90 1.78 -19.76
C THR A 343 8.54 2.09 -21.20
N ALA A 344 8.00 1.15 -21.94
CA ALA A 344 7.43 1.41 -23.27
C ALA A 344 6.10 0.68 -23.40
N GLY A 345 5.20 1.21 -24.22
CA GLY A 345 3.91 0.54 -24.38
C GLY A 345 2.90 1.36 -25.16
N ASN A 346 1.70 0.82 -25.15
CA ASN A 346 0.54 1.42 -25.80
C ASN A 346 -0.60 1.57 -24.80
N ILE A 347 -1.33 2.68 -24.89
CA ILE A 347 -2.52 2.95 -24.10
C ILE A 347 -3.69 3.32 -25.01
N ASN A 348 -4.88 2.94 -24.57
CA ASN A 348 -6.13 3.51 -24.96
C ASN A 348 -6.78 4.16 -23.73
N ILE A 349 -7.25 5.38 -23.87
CA ILE A 349 -8.03 6.06 -22.84
C ILE A 349 -9.40 6.38 -23.42
N ASP A 350 -10.43 5.73 -22.90
CA ASP A 350 -11.81 6.04 -23.22
C ASP A 350 -12.27 7.26 -22.43
N ASN A 351 -12.92 8.20 -23.12
CA ASN A 351 -13.43 9.45 -22.56
C ASN A 351 -12.38 10.22 -21.72
N PRO A 352 -11.17 10.49 -22.26
CA PRO A 352 -10.15 11.20 -21.51
C PRO A 352 -10.63 12.60 -21.16
N ALA A 353 -10.29 13.05 -19.96
CA ALA A 353 -10.63 14.40 -19.50
C ALA A 353 -9.48 15.02 -18.71
N ILE A 354 -9.31 16.33 -18.89
CA ILE A 354 -8.42 17.17 -18.08
C ILE A 354 -9.26 18.38 -17.67
N GLY A 355 -9.57 18.50 -16.38
CA GLY A 355 -10.52 19.50 -15.90
C GLY A 355 -11.88 19.39 -16.60
N ALA A 356 -12.36 20.48 -17.19
CA ALA A 356 -13.60 20.51 -17.96
C ALA A 356 -13.47 20.03 -19.42
N VAL A 357 -12.24 19.90 -19.95
CA VAL A 357 -12.00 19.49 -21.34
C VAL A 357 -12.15 17.98 -21.47
N LYS A 358 -12.96 17.54 -22.43
CA LYS A 358 -13.27 16.13 -22.68
C LYS A 358 -13.03 15.74 -24.13
N ALA A 359 -12.65 14.50 -24.35
CA ALA A 359 -12.53 13.87 -25.66
C ALA A 359 -13.25 12.50 -25.63
N GLU A 360 -13.44 11.87 -26.79
CA GLU A 360 -14.03 10.54 -26.87
C GLU A 360 -12.99 9.43 -26.64
N GLU A 361 -11.79 9.57 -27.20
CA GLU A 361 -10.76 8.53 -27.15
C GLU A 361 -9.35 9.13 -27.32
N LEU A 362 -8.37 8.57 -26.61
CA LEU A 362 -6.94 8.80 -26.84
C LEU A 362 -6.21 7.46 -26.97
N ILE A 363 -5.64 7.21 -28.14
CA ILE A 363 -4.75 6.07 -28.38
C ILE A 363 -3.32 6.62 -28.46
N ALA A 364 -2.40 6.06 -27.70
CA ALA A 364 -1.01 6.55 -27.69
C ALA A 364 0.02 5.42 -27.52
N ASP A 365 1.09 5.52 -28.30
CA ASP A 365 2.33 4.78 -28.10
C ASP A 365 3.33 5.68 -27.36
N PHE A 366 3.86 5.18 -26.25
CA PHE A 366 4.76 5.96 -25.40
C PHE A 366 6.01 5.19 -25.01
N SER A 367 7.03 5.93 -24.60
CA SER A 367 8.26 5.40 -24.03
C SER A 367 8.82 6.33 -22.98
N TYR A 368 9.54 5.77 -22.02
CA TYR A 368 10.23 6.46 -20.95
C TYR A 368 11.56 5.75 -20.70
N ASP A 369 12.65 6.51 -20.70
CA ASP A 369 14.01 5.98 -20.55
C ASP A 369 14.64 6.24 -19.17
N GLY A 370 13.86 6.76 -18.22
CA GLY A 370 14.35 7.20 -16.91
C GLY A 370 14.50 8.72 -16.78
N GLU A 371 14.46 9.46 -17.90
CA GLU A 371 14.56 10.92 -17.90
C GLU A 371 13.54 11.59 -18.81
N ILE A 372 13.30 11.01 -19.99
CA ILE A 372 12.48 11.59 -21.04
C ILE A 372 11.27 10.70 -21.29
N ALA A 373 10.08 11.21 -20.96
CA ALA A 373 8.81 10.65 -21.39
C ALA A 373 8.55 11.10 -22.84
N ARG A 374 8.26 10.16 -23.74
CA ARG A 374 7.96 10.42 -25.15
C ARG A 374 6.62 9.81 -25.51
N VAL A 375 5.81 10.58 -26.24
CA VAL A 375 4.67 10.08 -27.01
C VAL A 375 5.15 9.99 -28.45
N ASN A 376 5.38 8.76 -28.91
CA ASN A 376 5.95 8.48 -30.23
C ASN A 376 4.93 8.80 -31.32
N ALA A 377 3.70 8.34 -31.11
CA ALA A 377 2.54 8.63 -31.92
C ALA A 377 1.29 8.52 -31.04
N ALA A 378 0.33 9.39 -31.26
CA ALA A 378 -0.95 9.33 -30.60
C ALA A 378 -2.04 9.99 -31.44
N THR A 379 -3.26 9.55 -31.18
CA THR A 379 -4.47 10.00 -31.84
C THR A 379 -5.49 10.36 -30.77
N LEU A 380 -5.93 11.61 -30.76
CA LEU A 380 -6.99 12.11 -29.89
C LEU A 380 -8.25 12.35 -30.73
N GLN A 381 -9.36 11.75 -30.35
CA GLN A 381 -10.65 11.94 -30.97
C GLN A 381 -11.46 12.98 -30.19
N ILE A 382 -11.90 14.03 -30.89
CA ILE A 382 -12.87 15.02 -30.38
C ILE A 382 -14.00 15.15 -31.40
N GLY A 383 -15.23 14.76 -31.04
CA GLY A 383 -16.37 14.72 -31.95
C GLY A 383 -16.10 13.82 -33.14
N LYS A 384 -15.99 14.42 -34.34
CA LYS A 384 -15.60 13.72 -35.58
C LYS A 384 -14.19 14.08 -36.05
N THR A 385 -13.48 14.90 -35.29
CA THR A 385 -12.14 15.37 -35.62
C THR A 385 -11.09 14.51 -34.96
N GLU A 386 -10.13 14.05 -35.76
CA GLU A 386 -8.98 13.30 -35.31
C GLU A 386 -7.74 14.22 -35.24
N TYR A 387 -7.05 14.20 -34.11
CA TYR A 387 -5.83 14.97 -33.87
C TYR A 387 -4.66 14.01 -33.72
N ALA A 388 -3.70 14.09 -34.64
CA ALA A 388 -2.44 13.37 -34.53
C ALA A 388 -1.46 14.16 -33.67
N LEU A 389 -0.91 13.54 -32.63
CA LEU A 389 0.00 14.20 -31.69
C LEU A 389 1.25 13.35 -31.41
N ASN A 390 2.37 14.04 -31.21
CA ASN A 390 3.63 13.43 -30.78
C ASN A 390 4.43 14.43 -29.96
N GLY A 391 5.30 13.95 -29.06
CA GLY A 391 6.06 14.85 -28.23
C GLY A 391 6.99 14.17 -27.23
N ASN A 392 7.72 14.98 -26.49
CA ASN A 392 8.58 14.56 -25.39
C ASN A 392 8.56 15.58 -24.26
N LEU A 393 8.76 15.07 -23.04
CA LEU A 393 8.93 15.83 -21.82
C LEU A 393 10.11 15.24 -21.05
N ASN A 394 11.14 16.05 -20.80
CA ASN A 394 12.21 15.69 -19.89
C ASN A 394 11.78 16.03 -18.45
N LEU A 395 11.56 15.02 -17.62
CA LEU A 395 11.01 15.18 -16.27
C LEU A 395 11.96 15.89 -15.30
N ASN A 396 13.28 15.87 -15.58
CA ASN A 396 14.29 16.51 -14.73
C ASN A 396 14.44 18.01 -15.02
N SER A 397 14.42 18.38 -16.30
CA SER A 397 14.65 19.76 -16.74
C SER A 397 13.35 20.52 -17.01
N GLY A 398 12.23 19.82 -17.17
CA GLY A 398 10.97 20.37 -17.63
C GLY A 398 10.96 20.75 -19.11
N ASP A 399 11.97 20.37 -19.90
CA ASP A 399 11.97 20.63 -21.35
C ASP A 399 10.86 19.86 -22.04
N ILE A 400 10.03 20.55 -22.80
CA ILE A 400 8.90 20.00 -23.54
C ILE A 400 9.03 20.31 -25.03
N ASN A 401 8.77 19.33 -25.88
CA ASN A 401 8.56 19.52 -27.31
C ASN A 401 7.37 18.70 -27.75
N GLY A 402 6.45 19.29 -28.50
CA GLY A 402 5.24 18.63 -28.94
C GLY A 402 4.75 19.16 -30.27
N ARG A 403 4.03 18.31 -30.99
CA ARG A 403 3.36 18.66 -32.23
C ARG A 403 1.98 18.03 -32.23
N LEU A 404 0.99 18.79 -32.65
CA LEU A 404 -0.38 18.36 -32.84
C LEU A 404 -0.86 18.84 -34.21
N VAL A 405 -1.48 17.93 -34.97
CA VAL A 405 -1.95 18.17 -36.33
C VAL A 405 -3.40 17.74 -36.43
N ALA A 406 -4.24 18.60 -37.00
CA ALA A 406 -5.61 18.28 -37.38
C ALA A 406 -5.74 18.45 -38.90
N ASN A 407 -6.22 17.42 -39.58
CA ASN A 407 -6.53 17.45 -41.01
C ASN A 407 -8.05 17.36 -41.16
N ALA A 408 -8.66 18.31 -41.88
CA ALA A 408 -10.10 18.44 -42.03
C ALA A 408 -10.87 18.46 -40.68
N GLY A 409 -10.29 19.13 -39.68
CA GLY A 409 -10.91 19.26 -38.37
C GLY A 409 -12.13 20.15 -38.41
N ARG A 410 -13.10 19.87 -37.56
CA ARG A 410 -14.39 20.57 -37.50
C ARG A 410 -14.40 21.54 -36.34
N VAL A 411 -14.63 22.81 -36.63
CA VAL A 411 -14.59 23.86 -35.59
C VAL A 411 -15.61 23.57 -34.48
N GLN A 412 -16.78 23.00 -34.81
CA GLN A 412 -17.81 22.60 -33.86
C GLN A 412 -17.28 21.65 -32.77
N ASP A 413 -16.35 20.76 -33.14
CA ASP A 413 -15.87 19.71 -32.26
C ASP A 413 -14.95 20.30 -31.17
N ILE A 414 -14.17 21.35 -31.48
CA ILE A 414 -13.36 22.08 -30.48
C ILE A 414 -14.28 22.68 -29.40
N PHE A 415 -15.34 23.37 -29.80
CA PHE A 415 -16.27 24.02 -28.87
C PHE A 415 -17.05 23.01 -28.02
N ALA A 416 -17.39 21.85 -28.60
CA ALA A 416 -17.99 20.75 -27.85
C ALA A 416 -17.06 20.21 -26.76
N ALA A 417 -15.75 20.10 -27.03
CA ALA A 417 -14.75 19.57 -26.10
C ALA A 417 -14.57 20.42 -24.83
N ILE A 418 -14.57 21.74 -25.00
CA ILE A 418 -14.30 22.71 -23.93
C ILE A 418 -15.56 23.09 -23.13
N ASN A 419 -16.75 22.69 -23.59
CA ASN A 419 -18.05 22.99 -22.96
C ASN A 419 -18.24 24.49 -22.63
N VAL A 420 -17.66 25.36 -23.44
CA VAL A 420 -17.73 26.82 -23.29
C VAL A 420 -18.87 27.35 -24.14
N PHE A 421 -19.94 27.80 -23.47
CA PHE A 421 -21.11 28.40 -24.13
C PHE A 421 -21.04 29.95 -24.20
N ASN A 422 -19.98 30.55 -23.69
CA ASN A 422 -19.82 32.01 -23.62
C ASN A 422 -18.38 32.44 -23.95
N LEU A 423 -18.23 33.40 -24.88
CA LEU A 423 -16.93 33.96 -25.28
C LEU A 423 -16.13 34.60 -24.14
N GLU A 424 -16.78 35.03 -23.06
CA GLU A 424 -16.10 35.60 -21.89
C GLU A 424 -15.11 34.61 -21.25
N TYR A 425 -15.41 33.31 -21.28
CA TYR A 425 -14.48 32.27 -20.79
C TYR A 425 -13.25 32.12 -21.68
N LEU A 426 -13.36 32.34 -22.99
CA LEU A 426 -12.22 32.31 -23.90
C LEU A 426 -11.29 33.52 -23.69
N GLN A 427 -11.84 34.66 -23.26
CA GLN A 427 -11.07 35.86 -22.97
C GLN A 427 -10.38 35.80 -21.60
N ALA A 428 -10.97 35.08 -20.64
CA ALA A 428 -10.45 34.94 -19.29
C ALA A 428 -9.22 34.00 -19.18
N GLY A 429 -8.89 33.28 -20.24
CA GLY A 429 -7.67 32.49 -20.37
C GLY A 429 -7.85 30.99 -20.09
N VAL A 430 -6.72 30.29 -20.06
CA VAL A 430 -6.65 28.82 -20.04
C VAL A 430 -7.26 28.22 -18.76
N ASP A 431 -7.06 28.86 -17.60
CA ASP A 431 -7.64 28.41 -16.34
C ASP A 431 -9.17 28.41 -16.35
N SER A 432 -9.79 29.40 -17.00
CA SER A 432 -11.25 29.47 -17.14
C SER A 432 -11.83 28.41 -18.07
N ILE A 433 -11.01 27.84 -18.96
CA ILE A 433 -11.39 26.71 -19.83
C ILE A 433 -11.30 25.39 -19.07
N PHE A 434 -10.23 25.17 -18.31
CA PHE A 434 -10.02 23.92 -17.57
C PHE A 434 -10.82 23.85 -16.26
N ASN A 435 -11.11 24.99 -15.64
CA ASN A 435 -11.85 25.09 -14.37
C ASN A 435 -12.88 26.24 -14.39
N PRO A 436 -13.95 26.15 -15.19
CA PRO A 436 -15.00 27.16 -15.25
C PRO A 436 -15.78 27.25 -13.93
N GLU A 437 -15.92 28.47 -13.38
CA GLU A 437 -16.79 28.72 -12.24
C GLU A 437 -18.26 28.74 -12.64
N TYR A 438 -18.95 27.62 -12.48
CA TYR A 438 -20.40 27.57 -12.64
C TYR A 438 -21.12 28.01 -11.38
N ALA A 439 -22.22 28.77 -11.53
CA ALA A 439 -23.10 29.07 -10.42
C ALA A 439 -23.68 27.77 -9.83
N ASN A 440 -23.55 27.58 -8.51
CA ASN A 440 -24.12 26.44 -7.81
C ASN A 440 -25.63 26.29 -8.11
N ALA A 441 -26.13 25.05 -8.16
CA ALA A 441 -27.55 24.76 -8.40
C ALA A 441 -28.51 25.49 -7.43
N ALA A 442 -28.04 25.89 -6.25
CA ALA A 442 -28.78 26.71 -5.30
C ALA A 442 -29.08 28.16 -5.79
N HIS A 443 -28.33 28.66 -6.77
CA HIS A 443 -28.59 29.93 -7.45
C HIS A 443 -29.59 29.80 -8.60
N ILE A 444 -29.96 28.56 -8.97
CA ILE A 444 -31.07 28.32 -9.90
C ILE A 444 -32.36 28.40 -9.08
N GLU A 445 -33.06 29.53 -9.16
CA GLU A 445 -34.35 29.69 -8.49
C GLU A 445 -35.38 28.69 -9.04
N THR A 446 -35.58 27.57 -8.35
CA THR A 446 -36.64 26.62 -8.71
C THR A 446 -37.99 27.15 -8.25
N GLN A 447 -38.93 27.34 -9.18
CA GLN A 447 -40.31 27.70 -8.83
C GLN A 447 -41.17 26.44 -8.64
N ARG A 448 -41.97 26.41 -7.56
CA ARG A 448 -42.89 25.29 -7.29
C ARG A 448 -43.99 25.24 -8.36
N VAL A 449 -44.03 24.14 -9.11
CA VAL A 449 -45.04 23.90 -10.18
C VAL A 449 -46.40 23.40 -9.66
N GLY A 450 -46.61 23.32 -8.34
CA GLY A 450 -47.88 22.83 -7.79
C GLY A 450 -48.07 23.04 -6.29
N LYS A 451 -49.34 22.94 -5.85
CA LYS A 451 -49.77 22.86 -4.45
C LYS A 451 -50.79 21.73 -4.31
N PRO A 452 -50.34 20.46 -4.15
CA PRO A 452 -51.20 19.27 -4.25
C PRO A 452 -52.40 19.27 -3.31
N ASN A 453 -52.25 19.91 -2.14
CA ASN A 453 -53.25 19.94 -1.07
C ASN A 453 -54.13 21.20 -1.09
N ALA A 454 -54.02 22.06 -2.10
CA ALA A 454 -54.83 23.27 -2.22
C ALA A 454 -56.13 22.99 -2.98
N SER A 455 -57.17 23.80 -2.75
CA SER A 455 -58.44 23.70 -3.48
C SER A 455 -58.24 23.83 -5.00
N ILE A 456 -59.12 23.20 -5.79
CA ILE A 456 -59.09 23.24 -7.27
C ILE A 456 -59.02 24.68 -7.80
N LEU A 457 -59.77 25.61 -7.20
CA LEU A 457 -59.70 27.03 -7.56
C LEU A 457 -58.31 27.65 -7.34
N THR A 458 -57.62 27.25 -6.27
CA THR A 458 -56.25 27.70 -5.97
C THR A 458 -55.26 27.10 -6.97
N GLN A 459 -55.46 25.84 -7.36
CA GLN A 459 -54.63 25.19 -8.37
C GLN A 459 -54.81 25.81 -9.77
N LEU A 460 -56.04 26.15 -10.16
CA LEU A 460 -56.33 26.86 -11.41
C LEU A 460 -55.74 28.27 -11.44
N ARG A 461 -55.79 29.01 -10.32
CA ARG A 461 -55.12 30.31 -10.19
C ARG A 461 -53.60 30.19 -10.30
N LEU A 462 -53.01 29.18 -9.66
CA LEU A 462 -51.58 28.89 -9.77
C LEU A 462 -51.21 28.53 -11.21
N PHE A 463 -52.01 27.71 -11.88
CA PHE A 463 -51.81 27.36 -13.29
C PHE A 463 -51.87 28.59 -14.20
N ALA A 464 -52.84 29.48 -14.01
CA ALA A 464 -52.93 30.73 -14.78
C ALA A 464 -51.72 31.66 -14.53
N GLN A 465 -51.22 31.74 -13.30
CA GLN A 465 -50.00 32.48 -12.96
C GLN A 465 -48.77 31.87 -13.62
N ILE A 466 -48.65 30.53 -13.62
CA ILE A 466 -47.57 29.81 -14.29
C ILE A 466 -47.62 30.08 -15.80
N ILE A 467 -48.78 29.96 -16.45
CA ILE A 467 -48.94 30.26 -17.88
C ILE A 467 -48.57 31.72 -18.20
N SER A 468 -49.01 32.68 -17.37
CA SER A 468 -48.68 34.10 -17.54
C SER A 468 -47.18 34.35 -17.43
N ARG A 469 -46.51 33.74 -16.44
CA ARG A 469 -45.06 33.84 -16.27
C ARG A 469 -44.28 33.14 -17.38
N ILE A 470 -44.72 31.98 -17.84
CA ILE A 470 -44.12 31.29 -19.00
C ILE A 470 -44.19 32.21 -20.23
N ARG A 471 -45.33 32.88 -20.46
CA ARG A 471 -45.47 33.85 -21.56
C ARG A 471 -44.57 35.08 -21.36
N GLN A 472 -44.45 35.58 -20.14
CA GLN A 472 -43.58 36.71 -19.80
C GLN A 472 -42.09 36.36 -19.96
N GLN A 473 -41.67 35.16 -19.53
CA GLN A 473 -40.32 34.64 -19.74
C GLN A 473 -40.03 34.35 -21.21
N ALA A 474 -40.97 33.77 -21.96
CA ALA A 474 -40.82 33.58 -23.40
C ALA A 474 -40.66 34.93 -24.13
N ALA A 475 -41.34 35.98 -23.68
CA ALA A 475 -41.18 37.33 -24.22
C ALA A 475 -39.83 37.97 -23.84
N LEU A 476 -39.32 37.71 -22.62
CA LEU A 476 -37.99 38.15 -22.19
C LEU A 476 -36.87 37.39 -22.92
N GLN A 477 -37.02 36.09 -23.16
CA GLN A 477 -36.09 35.27 -23.96
C GLN A 477 -36.06 35.66 -25.44
N GLN A 478 -37.12 36.28 -25.98
CA GLN A 478 -37.09 36.90 -27.31
C GLN A 478 -36.31 38.23 -27.35
N GLN A 479 -36.06 38.84 -26.19
CA GLN A 479 -35.30 40.08 -26.04
C GLN A 479 -33.84 39.84 -25.63
N ASP A 480 -33.56 38.68 -25.04
CA ASP A 480 -32.22 38.22 -24.74
C ASP A 480 -31.61 37.60 -26.01
N ASN A 481 -30.65 38.32 -26.61
CA ASN A 481 -29.78 37.77 -27.64
C ASN A 481 -28.86 36.73 -26.99
N THR A 482 -29.38 35.57 -26.63
CA THR A 482 -28.54 34.36 -26.58
C THR A 482 -28.04 34.17 -28.00
N ILE A 483 -26.83 34.65 -28.27
CA ILE A 483 -26.13 34.39 -29.52
C ILE A 483 -25.94 32.87 -29.57
N GLU A 484 -26.77 32.20 -30.35
CA GLU A 484 -26.52 30.81 -30.73
C GLU A 484 -25.29 30.84 -31.65
N PHE A 485 -24.12 30.55 -31.09
CA PHE A 485 -22.89 30.45 -31.85
C PHE A 485 -22.95 29.20 -32.74
N ASP A 486 -23.57 29.31 -33.91
CA ASP A 486 -23.52 28.28 -34.94
C ASP A 486 -22.19 28.37 -35.73
N ILE A 487 -21.08 28.10 -35.05
CA ILE A 487 -19.73 28.15 -35.64
C ILE A 487 -19.48 26.83 -36.37
N GLN A 488 -19.60 26.86 -37.70
CA GLN A 488 -19.37 25.69 -38.56
C GLN A 488 -18.22 25.91 -39.53
N GLY A 489 -17.40 24.88 -39.76
CA GLY A 489 -16.35 24.92 -40.78
C GLY A 489 -15.32 23.80 -40.61
N GLU A 490 -14.59 23.53 -41.68
CA GLU A 490 -13.43 22.64 -41.68
C GLU A 490 -12.13 23.46 -41.62
N TYR A 491 -11.10 22.93 -40.98
CA TYR A 491 -9.79 23.54 -40.91
C TYR A 491 -8.67 22.50 -40.97
N ASN A 492 -7.53 22.91 -41.48
CA ASN A 492 -6.27 22.21 -41.27
C ASN A 492 -5.42 23.05 -40.32
N ALA A 493 -4.85 22.43 -39.29
CA ALA A 493 -3.99 23.15 -38.36
C ALA A 493 -2.79 22.32 -37.93
N GLU A 494 -1.73 23.04 -37.57
CA GLU A 494 -0.57 22.51 -36.88
C GLU A 494 -0.26 23.39 -35.67
N LEU A 495 -0.14 22.75 -34.51
CA LEU A 495 0.31 23.34 -33.26
C LEU A 495 1.66 22.73 -32.91
N ALA A 496 2.67 23.55 -32.66
CA ALA A 496 3.96 23.13 -32.14
C ALA A 496 4.19 23.78 -30.78
N VAL A 497 4.65 22.99 -29.82
CA VAL A 497 5.01 23.42 -28.46
C VAL A 497 6.48 23.12 -28.25
N ALA A 498 7.23 24.06 -27.68
CA ALA A 498 8.65 23.90 -27.35
C ALA A 498 9.02 24.66 -26.06
N GLY A 499 10.21 24.45 -25.52
CA GLY A 499 10.74 25.21 -24.38
C GLY A 499 10.52 24.50 -23.05
N LYS A 500 10.08 25.22 -22.01
CA LYS A 500 9.89 24.67 -20.65
C LYS A 500 8.41 24.47 -20.36
N LEU A 501 8.05 23.40 -19.65
CA LEU A 501 6.67 23.11 -19.24
C LEU A 501 6.02 24.27 -18.46
N THR A 502 6.79 24.97 -17.63
CA THR A 502 6.34 26.13 -16.85
C THR A 502 6.19 27.41 -17.68
N ASN A 503 6.78 27.47 -18.88
CA ASN A 503 6.68 28.60 -19.80
C ASN A 503 6.87 28.14 -21.25
N PRO A 504 5.87 27.44 -21.83
CA PRO A 504 6.00 26.85 -23.15
C PRO A 504 5.90 27.91 -24.25
N GLN A 505 6.70 27.76 -25.29
CA GLN A 505 6.56 28.50 -26.55
C GLN A 505 5.59 27.75 -27.45
N ILE A 506 4.52 28.42 -27.86
CA ILE A 506 3.46 27.83 -28.67
C ILE A 506 3.43 28.52 -30.04
N ASN A 507 3.48 27.73 -31.11
CA ASN A 507 3.35 28.20 -32.48
C ASN A 507 2.14 27.50 -33.12
N PHE A 508 1.18 28.29 -33.61
CA PHE A 508 -0.03 27.79 -34.24
C PHE A 508 -0.08 28.25 -35.70
N GLN A 509 -0.35 27.31 -36.61
CA GLN A 509 -0.45 27.56 -38.04
C GLN A 509 -1.74 26.97 -38.60
N LEU A 510 -2.57 27.81 -39.22
CA LEU A 510 -3.69 27.36 -40.04
C LEU A 510 -3.14 27.00 -41.44
N LYS A 511 -3.30 25.75 -41.85
CA LYS A 511 -2.91 25.28 -43.18
C LYS A 511 -4.08 25.49 -44.14
N ARG A 512 -3.76 25.98 -45.34
CA ARG A 512 -4.74 26.11 -46.42
C ARG A 512 -5.03 24.77 -47.07
#